data_AF-A0AAJ0MKT2-F1
#
_entry.id   AF-A0AAJ0MKT2-F1
#
_cell.length_a   1.000
_cell.length_b   1.000
_cell.length_c   1.000
_cell.angle_alpha   90.00
_cell.angle_beta   90.00
_cell.angle_gamma   90.00
#
_symmetry.space_group_name_H-M   'P 1'
#
loop_
_entity.id
_entity.type
_entity.pdbx_description
1 polymer ?
#
loop_
_entity_poly.entity_id
_entity_poly.type
_entity_poly.pdbx_seq_one_letter_code
_entity_poly.pdbx_strand_id
1 'polypeptide(L)'
;MSSDVATKAFVQSEIVATKAFVKSEIASASASLGAEIASVKSEVASVKSDLASFKAETKVEFRDVKATISEMQVTMRQFDARARNGKLKNPTARIRAVPIFIQGHGAKDPDPSFFPQYADQLYSLRKPQMARDYQILTDLSKFYDIWNEAANTSQSGEEEDKIDPERAVELLEEILGLEEERFTAFRAKAQQLTDQGPPAGEKRDRLVTSLSGGPQPTAAQGSPTVPFSQTPSRAPPRAQFTSDGTPTVPSGGSPTVPFTETPTRVNPERLLTILTPPRPRSTIPDSEAETASS
;
A
#
# COMPACT_ATOMS: atom_id res chain seq x y z
N MET A 1 -89.01 -35.90 39.48
CA MET A 1 -87.81 -36.28 40.27
C MET A 1 -86.81 -37.13 39.48
N SER A 2 -87.20 -38.09 38.63
CA SER A 2 -86.24 -38.91 37.84
C SER A 2 -85.56 -38.15 36.68
N SER A 3 -86.27 -37.19 36.05
CA SER A 3 -85.73 -36.39 34.94
C SER A 3 -84.60 -35.44 35.36
N ASP A 4 -84.72 -34.79 36.52
CA ASP A 4 -83.72 -33.81 37.01
C ASP A 4 -82.41 -34.46 37.44
N VAL A 5 -82.48 -35.71 37.89
CA VAL A 5 -81.28 -36.49 38.24
C VAL A 5 -80.51 -36.89 36.97
N ALA A 6 -81.23 -37.25 35.90
CA ALA A 6 -80.64 -37.60 34.61
C ALA A 6 -79.99 -36.38 33.92
N THR A 7 -80.66 -35.22 33.93
CA THR A 7 -80.08 -33.98 33.37
C THR A 7 -78.86 -33.50 34.15
N LYS A 8 -78.89 -33.56 35.48
CA LYS A 8 -77.73 -33.23 36.32
C LYS A 8 -76.55 -34.17 36.08
N ALA A 9 -76.79 -35.47 35.94
CA ALA A 9 -75.75 -36.46 35.65
C ALA A 9 -75.12 -36.23 34.26
N PHE A 10 -75.93 -35.89 33.25
CA PHE A 10 -75.46 -35.54 31.91
C PHE A 10 -74.57 -34.29 31.94
N VAL A 11 -75.04 -33.20 32.54
CA VAL A 11 -74.26 -31.96 32.67
C VAL A 11 -72.94 -32.21 33.43
N GLN A 12 -72.97 -33.00 34.51
CA GLN A 12 -71.76 -33.35 35.24
C GLN A 12 -70.77 -34.14 34.37
N SER A 13 -71.24 -35.08 33.56
CA SER A 13 -70.40 -35.86 32.65
C SER A 13 -69.77 -34.97 31.56
N GLU A 14 -70.51 -33.99 31.04
CA GLU A 14 -70.04 -33.04 30.04
C GLU A 14 -69.01 -32.07 30.61
N ILE A 15 -69.20 -31.59 31.84
CA ILE A 15 -68.20 -30.80 32.58
C ILE A 15 -66.90 -31.59 32.79
N VAL A 16 -66.99 -32.88 33.13
CA VAL A 16 -65.81 -33.73 33.29
C VAL A 16 -65.09 -33.95 31.96
N ALA A 17 -65.83 -34.20 30.89
CA ALA A 17 -65.27 -34.37 29.54
C ALA A 17 -64.59 -33.10 29.04
N THR A 18 -65.24 -31.94 29.16
CA THR A 18 -64.67 -30.64 28.76
C THR A 18 -63.43 -30.30 29.59
N LYS A 19 -63.44 -30.55 30.91
CA LYS A 19 -62.25 -30.36 31.75
C LYS A 19 -61.08 -31.26 31.33
N ALA A 20 -61.35 -32.51 31.00
CA ALA A 20 -60.32 -33.44 30.53
C ALA A 20 -59.75 -33.00 29.17
N PHE A 21 -60.63 -32.58 28.25
CA PHE A 21 -60.24 -32.05 26.95
C PHE A 21 -59.36 -30.80 27.08
N VAL A 22 -59.80 -29.79 27.84
CA VAL A 22 -59.03 -28.55 28.07
C VAL A 22 -57.68 -28.86 28.73
N LYS A 23 -57.64 -29.78 29.70
CA LYS A 23 -56.37 -30.19 30.32
C LYS A 23 -55.42 -30.82 29.31
N SER A 24 -55.95 -31.64 28.39
CA SER A 24 -55.17 -32.25 27.31
C SER A 24 -54.63 -31.19 26.33
N GLU A 25 -55.46 -30.21 25.95
CA GLU A 25 -55.02 -29.12 25.06
C GLU A 25 -53.94 -28.25 25.71
N ILE A 26 -54.09 -27.90 26.99
CA ILE A 26 -53.08 -27.14 27.73
C ILE A 26 -51.75 -27.91 27.79
N ALA A 27 -51.80 -29.22 28.04
CA ALA A 27 -50.61 -30.05 28.08
C ALA A 27 -49.92 -30.12 26.71
N SER A 28 -50.70 -30.30 25.64
CA SER A 28 -50.20 -30.31 24.26
C SER A 28 -49.57 -28.97 23.86
N ALA A 29 -50.26 -27.86 24.12
CA ALA A 29 -49.76 -26.52 23.82
C ALA A 29 -48.48 -26.19 24.61
N SER A 30 -48.43 -26.58 25.89
CA SER A 30 -47.23 -26.40 26.73
C SER A 30 -46.04 -27.21 26.21
N ALA A 31 -46.27 -28.43 25.73
CA ALA A 31 -45.24 -29.27 25.11
C ALA A 31 -44.73 -28.67 23.79
N SER A 32 -45.64 -28.20 22.92
CA SER A 32 -45.29 -27.53 21.65
C SER A 32 -44.46 -26.27 21.90
N LEU A 33 -44.93 -25.39 22.79
CA LEU A 33 -44.22 -24.16 23.16
C LEU A 33 -42.85 -24.45 23.78
N GLY A 34 -42.76 -25.50 24.61
CA GLY A 34 -41.48 -25.96 25.16
C GLY A 34 -40.49 -26.39 24.09
N ALA A 35 -40.96 -27.14 23.09
CA ALA A 35 -40.14 -27.59 21.96
C ALA A 35 -39.69 -26.41 21.08
N GLU A 36 -40.58 -25.48 20.76
CA GLU A 36 -40.24 -24.28 19.99
C GLU A 36 -39.21 -23.40 20.72
N ILE A 37 -39.38 -23.18 22.03
CA ILE A 37 -38.39 -22.44 22.84
C ILE A 37 -37.03 -23.13 22.82
N ALA A 38 -37.01 -24.47 22.89
CA ALA A 38 -35.76 -25.23 22.81
C ALA A 38 -35.10 -25.08 21.43
N SER A 39 -35.89 -25.14 20.35
CA SER A 39 -35.41 -24.92 18.98
C SER A 39 -34.81 -23.52 18.83
N VAL A 40 -35.55 -22.48 19.22
CA VAL A 40 -35.10 -21.09 19.16
C VAL A 40 -33.83 -20.88 19.97
N LYS A 41 -33.72 -21.48 21.16
CA LYS A 41 -32.48 -21.40 21.96
C LYS A 41 -31.29 -22.03 21.23
N SER A 42 -31.50 -23.16 20.57
CA SER A 42 -30.47 -23.83 19.76
C SER A 42 -30.04 -22.96 18.58
N GLU A 43 -31.00 -22.39 17.85
CA GLU A 43 -30.72 -21.48 16.72
C GLU A 43 -29.96 -20.23 17.18
N VAL A 44 -30.37 -19.61 18.28
CA VAL A 44 -29.66 -18.46 18.87
C VAL A 44 -28.23 -18.82 19.27
N ALA A 45 -28.00 -20.01 19.82
CA ALA A 45 -26.66 -20.48 20.13
C ALA A 45 -25.82 -20.67 18.86
N SER A 46 -26.39 -21.23 17.80
CA SER A 46 -25.74 -21.38 16.50
C SER A 46 -25.37 -20.02 15.89
N VAL A 47 -26.33 -19.09 15.78
CA VAL A 47 -26.10 -17.75 15.23
C VAL A 47 -25.03 -16.99 16.02
N LYS A 48 -24.99 -17.16 17.34
CA LYS A 48 -23.94 -16.56 18.17
C LYS A 48 -22.55 -17.14 17.85
N SER A 49 -22.47 -18.44 17.58
CA SER A 49 -21.24 -19.11 17.14
C SER A 49 -20.80 -18.60 15.77
N ASP A 50 -21.73 -18.54 14.81
CA ASP A 50 -21.47 -18.08 13.45
C ASP A 50 -20.99 -16.61 13.45
N LEU A 51 -21.63 -15.77 14.25
CA LEU A 51 -21.23 -14.36 14.42
C LEU A 51 -19.81 -14.24 15.01
N ALA A 52 -19.45 -15.13 15.94
CA ALA A 52 -18.11 -15.15 16.52
C ALA A 52 -17.05 -15.58 15.47
N SER A 53 -17.35 -16.60 14.66
CA SER A 53 -16.47 -17.03 13.55
C SER A 53 -16.30 -15.92 12.53
N PHE A 54 -17.42 -15.34 12.05
CA PHE A 54 -17.41 -14.25 11.08
C PHE A 54 -16.58 -13.05 11.56
N LYS A 55 -16.69 -12.69 12.86
CA LYS A 55 -15.89 -11.61 13.44
C LYS A 55 -14.40 -11.94 13.47
N ALA A 56 -14.03 -13.19 13.75
CA ALA A 56 -12.65 -13.64 13.74
C ALA A 56 -12.06 -13.61 12.33
N GLU A 57 -12.78 -14.15 11.35
CA GLU A 57 -12.41 -14.14 9.92
C GLU A 57 -12.26 -12.72 9.40
N THR A 58 -13.25 -11.86 9.62
CA THR A 58 -13.21 -10.44 9.20
C THR A 58 -11.98 -9.71 9.78
N LYS A 59 -11.57 -10.03 11.01
CA LYS A 59 -10.40 -9.43 11.63
C LYS A 59 -9.10 -9.88 10.97
N VAL A 60 -9.02 -11.14 10.53
CA VAL A 60 -7.87 -11.67 9.79
C VAL A 60 -7.79 -11.01 8.42
N GLU A 61 -8.88 -11.03 7.66
CA GLU A 61 -8.96 -10.40 6.33
C GLU A 61 -8.60 -8.92 6.37
N PHE A 62 -9.08 -8.17 7.39
CA PHE A 62 -8.73 -6.77 7.54
C PHE A 62 -7.22 -6.55 7.82
N ARG A 63 -6.58 -7.45 8.56
CA ARG A 63 -5.13 -7.40 8.78
C ARG A 63 -4.35 -7.66 7.49
N ASP A 64 -4.81 -8.62 6.70
CA ASP A 64 -4.16 -9.01 5.45
C ASP A 64 -4.29 -7.90 4.41
N VAL A 65 -5.50 -7.34 4.23
CA VAL A 65 -5.73 -6.16 3.38
C VAL A 65 -4.84 -4.99 3.80
N LYS A 66 -4.69 -4.74 5.11
CA LYS A 66 -3.81 -3.68 5.60
C LYS A 66 -2.33 -3.95 5.27
N ALA A 67 -1.90 -5.21 5.36
CA ALA A 67 -0.54 -5.61 4.98
C ALA A 67 -0.31 -5.39 3.48
N THR A 68 -1.23 -5.83 2.62
CA THR A 68 -1.16 -5.65 1.16
C THR A 68 -1.15 -4.17 0.76
N ILE A 69 -1.97 -3.33 1.39
CA ILE A 69 -1.95 -1.87 1.12
C ILE A 69 -0.58 -1.27 1.49
N SER A 70 -0.02 -1.68 2.63
CA SER A 70 1.29 -1.18 3.09
C SER A 70 2.41 -1.61 2.14
N GLU A 71 2.38 -2.86 1.68
CA GLU A 71 3.30 -3.39 0.67
C GLU A 71 3.17 -2.62 -0.65
N MET A 72 1.95 -2.43 -1.16
CA MET A 72 1.68 -1.67 -2.38
C MET A 72 2.16 -0.22 -2.30
N GLN A 73 2.03 0.43 -1.13
CA GLN A 73 2.58 1.77 -0.94
C GLN A 73 4.10 1.78 -1.02
N VAL A 74 4.78 0.76 -0.49
CA VAL A 74 6.24 0.63 -0.62
C VAL A 74 6.62 0.40 -2.07
N THR A 75 5.99 -0.53 -2.77
CA THR A 75 6.31 -0.80 -4.19
C THR A 75 6.13 0.44 -5.07
N MET A 76 5.10 1.24 -4.82
CA MET A 76 4.90 2.52 -5.51
C MET A 76 6.02 3.53 -5.21
N ARG A 77 6.48 3.62 -3.95
CA ARG A 77 7.63 4.48 -3.58
C ARG A 77 8.93 3.98 -4.21
N GLN A 78 9.16 2.68 -4.24
CA GLN A 78 10.32 2.09 -4.90
C GLN A 78 10.31 2.41 -6.40
N PHE A 79 9.16 2.28 -7.06
CA PHE A 79 9.00 2.62 -8.46
C PHE A 79 9.29 4.10 -8.73
N ASP A 80 8.71 5.02 -7.95
CA ASP A 80 8.97 6.47 -8.09
C ASP A 80 10.45 6.82 -7.86
N ALA A 81 11.07 6.21 -6.85
CA ALA A 81 12.50 6.38 -6.57
C ALA A 81 13.37 5.92 -7.75
N ARG A 82 13.18 4.69 -8.24
CA ARG A 82 13.92 4.16 -9.39
C ARG A 82 13.67 4.97 -10.66
N ALA A 83 12.41 5.32 -10.97
CA ALA A 83 12.07 6.10 -12.14
C ALA A 83 12.68 7.51 -12.11
N ARG A 84 12.81 8.12 -10.93
CA ARG A 84 13.51 9.39 -10.76
C ARG A 84 15.02 9.23 -10.87
N ASN A 85 15.59 8.24 -10.18
CA ASN A 85 17.02 7.96 -10.17
C ASN A 85 17.54 7.65 -11.58
N GLY A 86 16.80 6.84 -12.34
CA GLY A 86 17.16 6.54 -13.73
C GLY A 86 17.18 7.78 -14.62
N LYS A 87 16.38 8.81 -14.33
CA LYS A 87 16.39 10.08 -15.09
C LYS A 87 17.55 11.00 -14.71
N LEU A 88 18.33 10.69 -13.67
CA LEU A 88 19.47 11.50 -13.27
C LEU A 88 20.58 11.41 -14.32
N LYS A 89 21.07 12.57 -14.73
CA LYS A 89 22.25 12.71 -15.61
C LYS A 89 23.39 13.44 -14.91
N ASN A 90 23.04 14.36 -14.02
CA ASN A 90 24.01 15.11 -13.24
C ASN A 90 24.44 14.26 -12.03
N PRO A 91 25.74 13.92 -11.89
CA PRO A 91 26.22 13.12 -10.76
C PRO A 91 26.07 13.81 -9.40
N THR A 92 25.96 15.14 -9.37
CA THR A 92 25.74 15.92 -8.14
C THR A 92 24.25 16.07 -7.79
N ALA A 93 23.35 15.49 -8.58
CA ALA A 93 21.92 15.49 -8.25
C ALA A 93 21.62 14.48 -7.14
N ARG A 94 20.65 14.80 -6.29
CA ARG A 94 20.32 13.96 -5.14
C ARG A 94 19.62 12.66 -5.56
N ILE A 95 20.18 11.53 -5.14
CA ILE A 95 19.59 10.20 -5.27
C ILE A 95 18.44 10.05 -4.26
N ARG A 96 17.33 9.42 -4.67
CA ARG A 96 16.29 8.99 -3.74
C ARG A 96 16.55 7.57 -3.27
N ALA A 97 16.49 7.37 -1.97
CA ALA A 97 16.52 6.04 -1.37
C ALA A 97 15.31 5.22 -1.82
N VAL A 98 15.54 3.92 -2.02
CA VAL A 98 14.51 2.94 -2.34
C VAL A 98 14.13 2.24 -1.04
N PRO A 99 12.90 2.43 -0.51
CA PRO A 99 12.48 1.80 0.75
C PRO A 99 12.31 0.29 0.58
N ILE A 100 12.48 -0.48 1.65
CA ILE A 100 12.16 -1.91 1.69
C ILE A 100 10.89 -2.15 2.50
N PHE A 101 10.15 -3.20 2.14
CA PHE A 101 8.98 -3.62 2.92
C PHE A 101 9.39 -4.75 3.86
N ILE A 102 9.19 -4.55 5.16
CA ILE A 102 9.38 -5.59 6.16
C ILE A 102 8.00 -5.97 6.69
N GLN A 103 7.63 -7.25 6.55
CA GLN A 103 6.35 -7.75 7.04
C GLN A 103 6.18 -7.42 8.54
N GLY A 104 5.04 -6.82 8.90
CA GLY A 104 4.74 -6.40 10.28
C GLY A 104 5.35 -5.06 10.71
N HIS A 105 6.43 -4.60 10.08
CA HIS A 105 7.08 -3.31 10.38
C HIS A 105 6.74 -2.21 9.35
N GLY A 106 6.32 -2.58 8.15
CA GLY A 106 5.93 -1.65 7.09
C GLY A 106 7.12 -1.18 6.26
N ALA A 107 6.98 0.02 5.71
CA ALA A 107 8.03 0.68 4.93
C ALA A 107 9.21 1.05 5.84
N LYS A 108 10.41 0.59 5.50
CA LYS A 108 11.65 1.02 6.13
C LYS A 108 12.51 1.75 5.11
N ASP A 109 12.98 2.92 5.49
CA ASP A 109 13.95 3.70 4.72
C ASP A 109 15.38 3.42 5.25
N PRO A 110 16.42 3.50 4.40
CA PRO A 110 17.80 3.40 4.87
C PRO A 110 18.15 4.62 5.73
N ASP A 111 19.11 4.47 6.63
CA ASP A 111 19.55 5.56 7.49
C ASP A 111 20.14 6.70 6.63
N PRO A 112 19.60 7.93 6.70
CA PRO A 112 20.06 9.05 5.88
C PRO A 112 21.51 9.45 6.16
N SER A 113 22.09 9.06 7.30
CA SER A 113 23.48 9.34 7.68
C SER A 113 24.47 8.44 6.94
N PHE A 114 24.03 7.23 6.58
CA PHE A 114 24.80 6.23 5.85
C PHE A 114 24.39 6.14 4.37
N PHE A 115 23.30 6.79 3.95
CA PHE A 115 22.88 6.78 2.56
C PHE A 115 23.63 7.82 1.70
N PRO A 116 24.29 7.42 0.59
CA PRO A 116 24.98 8.34 -0.30
C PRO A 116 23.97 9.26 -0.99
N GLN A 117 24.15 10.56 -0.82
CA GLN A 117 23.20 11.54 -1.33
C GLN A 117 23.36 11.79 -2.83
N TYR A 118 24.56 11.55 -3.38
CA TYR A 118 24.93 11.86 -4.75
C TYR A 118 25.56 10.64 -5.43
N ALA A 119 25.48 10.58 -6.76
CA ALA A 119 26.06 9.47 -7.52
C ALA A 119 27.58 9.40 -7.34
N ASP A 120 28.25 10.54 -7.26
CA ASP A 120 29.69 10.59 -6.99
C ASP A 120 30.06 9.92 -5.66
N GLN A 121 29.24 10.09 -4.63
CA GLN A 121 29.47 9.44 -3.33
C GLN A 121 29.29 7.94 -3.44
N LEU A 122 28.25 7.47 -4.14
CA LEU A 122 28.00 6.05 -4.35
C LEU A 122 29.15 5.38 -5.12
N TYR A 123 29.58 5.96 -6.25
CA TYR A 123 30.65 5.38 -7.07
C TYR A 123 32.03 5.46 -6.39
N SER A 124 32.24 6.41 -5.48
CA SER A 124 33.46 6.43 -4.64
C SER A 124 33.56 5.20 -3.74
N LEU A 125 32.42 4.57 -3.38
CA LEU A 125 32.41 3.35 -2.57
C LEU A 125 32.96 2.12 -3.30
N ARG A 126 33.16 2.16 -4.62
CA ARG A 126 33.85 1.08 -5.35
C ARG A 126 35.31 0.93 -4.91
N LYS A 127 35.92 2.04 -4.50
CA LYS A 127 37.31 2.11 -4.01
C LYS A 127 37.31 2.81 -2.65
N PRO A 128 36.76 2.16 -1.61
CA PRO A 128 36.62 2.77 -0.30
C PRO A 128 38.00 3.17 0.22
N GLN A 129 38.18 4.46 0.52
CA GLN A 129 39.46 4.98 1.02
C GLN A 129 39.43 5.20 2.52
N MET A 130 38.25 5.49 3.07
CA MET A 130 38.07 5.76 4.49
C MET A 130 37.32 4.61 5.18
N ALA A 131 37.58 4.42 6.47
CA ALA A 131 36.82 3.47 7.30
C ALA A 131 35.30 3.76 7.26
N ARG A 132 34.93 5.04 7.09
CA ARG A 132 33.54 5.46 6.91
C ARG A 132 32.90 4.87 5.65
N ASP A 133 33.64 4.74 4.56
CA ASP A 133 33.12 4.23 3.29
C ASP A 133 32.75 2.74 3.42
N TYR A 134 33.60 1.97 4.11
CA TYR A 134 33.32 0.58 4.46
C TYR A 134 32.10 0.44 5.36
N GLN A 135 31.92 1.34 6.32
CA GLN A 135 30.74 1.33 7.20
C GLN A 135 29.46 1.61 6.40
N ILE A 136 29.48 2.63 5.54
CA ILE A 136 28.37 2.94 4.63
C ILE A 136 28.01 1.73 3.78
N LEU A 137 29.00 1.11 3.14
CA LEU A 137 28.77 -0.04 2.29
C LEU A 137 28.21 -1.22 3.09
N THR A 138 28.78 -1.51 4.27
CA THR A 138 28.30 -2.56 5.18
C THR A 138 26.84 -2.35 5.56
N ASP A 139 26.47 -1.13 5.94
CA ASP A 139 25.11 -0.80 6.37
C ASP A 139 24.11 -0.87 5.21
N LEU A 140 24.48 -0.38 4.02
CA LEU A 140 23.65 -0.50 2.82
C LEU A 140 23.49 -1.95 2.37
N SER A 141 24.56 -2.73 2.37
CA SER A 141 24.52 -4.13 1.96
C SER A 141 23.69 -4.97 2.93
N LYS A 142 23.70 -4.65 4.23
CA LYS A 142 22.79 -5.26 5.22
C LYS A 142 21.35 -4.80 5.03
N PHE A 143 21.13 -3.55 4.67
CA PHE A 143 19.78 -3.02 4.48
C PHE A 143 19.10 -3.60 3.24
N TYR A 144 19.84 -3.76 2.15
CA TYR A 144 19.34 -4.28 0.88
C TYR A 144 19.59 -5.78 0.68
N ASP A 145 20.03 -6.50 1.72
CA ASP A 145 20.32 -7.94 1.71
C ASP A 145 21.26 -8.42 0.59
N ILE A 146 22.23 -7.58 0.20
CA ILE A 146 23.16 -7.79 -0.93
C ILE A 146 24.15 -8.93 -0.65
N TRP A 147 24.41 -9.24 0.63
CA TRP A 147 25.40 -10.24 1.07
C TRP A 147 25.06 -11.64 0.55
N ASN A 148 23.77 -11.97 0.44
CA ASN A 148 23.33 -13.31 0.06
C ASN A 148 23.51 -13.57 -1.44
N GLU A 149 23.44 -12.55 -2.30
CA GLU A 149 23.64 -12.71 -3.75
C GLU A 149 25.11 -12.90 -4.12
N ALA A 150 26.00 -12.19 -3.43
CA ALA A 150 27.44 -12.32 -3.64
C ALA A 150 27.95 -13.73 -3.26
N ALA A 151 27.47 -14.27 -2.15
CA ALA A 151 27.85 -15.61 -1.68
C ALA A 151 27.38 -16.74 -2.63
N ASN A 152 26.23 -16.58 -3.29
CA ASN A 152 25.70 -17.61 -4.20
C ASN A 152 26.47 -17.70 -5.54
N THR A 153 27.22 -16.67 -5.91
CA THR A 153 27.96 -16.61 -7.18
C THR A 153 29.40 -17.14 -7.04
N SER A 154 29.94 -17.14 -5.82
CA SER A 154 31.32 -17.55 -5.53
C SER A 154 31.38 -18.95 -4.94
N GLN A 155 31.07 -19.97 -5.75
CA GLN A 155 31.41 -21.37 -5.45
C GLN A 155 32.94 -21.59 -5.55
N SER A 156 33.74 -21.04 -4.64
CA SER A 156 35.15 -21.44 -4.48
C SER A 156 35.84 -20.75 -3.30
N GLY A 157 36.03 -21.48 -2.20
CA GLY A 157 37.20 -21.34 -1.32
C GLY A 157 37.20 -20.22 -0.27
N GLU A 158 36.85 -20.59 0.96
CA GLU A 158 37.42 -20.19 2.29
C GLU A 158 37.89 -18.75 2.60
N GLU A 159 37.68 -17.73 1.74
CA GLU A 159 37.87 -16.33 2.13
C GLU A 159 36.57 -15.77 2.71
N GLU A 160 36.41 -15.96 4.01
CA GLU A 160 35.31 -15.45 4.84
C GLU A 160 35.11 -13.93 4.69
N ASP A 161 33.87 -13.55 4.40
CA ASP A 161 33.19 -12.30 4.79
C ASP A 161 33.66 -10.96 4.21
N LYS A 162 34.59 -10.94 3.25
CA LYS A 162 34.93 -9.68 2.57
C LYS A 162 33.92 -9.37 1.47
N ILE A 163 33.09 -8.36 1.71
CA ILE A 163 32.26 -7.73 0.67
C ILE A 163 33.21 -7.19 -0.41
N ASP A 164 33.06 -7.68 -1.64
CA ASP A 164 33.67 -7.03 -2.80
C ASP A 164 32.97 -5.68 -3.03
N PRO A 165 33.66 -4.54 -2.82
CA PRO A 165 33.06 -3.23 -2.92
C PRO A 165 32.60 -2.90 -4.34
N GLU A 166 33.27 -3.43 -5.36
CA GLU A 166 32.90 -3.19 -6.74
C GLU A 166 31.56 -3.87 -7.06
N ARG A 167 31.45 -5.15 -6.73
CA ARG A 167 30.21 -5.92 -6.90
C ARG A 167 29.04 -5.38 -6.08
N ALA A 168 29.30 -4.97 -4.84
CA ALA A 168 28.25 -4.42 -3.98
C ALA A 168 27.69 -3.10 -4.54
N VAL A 169 28.55 -2.25 -5.12
CA VAL A 169 28.10 -1.00 -5.76
C VAL A 169 27.35 -1.27 -7.07
N GLU A 170 27.73 -2.28 -7.85
CA GLU A 170 26.96 -2.71 -9.04
C GLU A 170 25.53 -3.13 -8.67
N LEU A 171 25.37 -3.94 -7.61
CA LEU A 171 24.04 -4.36 -7.14
C LEU A 171 23.25 -3.17 -6.57
N LEU A 172 23.91 -2.26 -5.84
CA LEU A 172 23.27 -1.02 -5.38
C LEU A 172 22.81 -0.15 -6.56
N GLU A 173 23.59 -0.05 -7.62
CA GLU A 173 23.25 0.68 -8.84
C GLU A 173 21.97 0.12 -9.48
N GLU A 174 21.88 -1.21 -9.62
CA GLU A 174 20.68 -1.89 -10.12
C GLU A 174 19.46 -1.63 -9.22
N ILE A 175 19.61 -1.83 -7.90
CA ILE A 175 18.52 -1.65 -6.93
C ILE A 175 17.99 -0.21 -6.93
N LEU A 176 18.91 0.77 -6.99
CA LEU A 176 18.59 2.19 -6.99
C LEU A 176 18.12 2.69 -8.37
N GLY A 177 18.29 1.89 -9.43
CA GLY A 177 17.94 2.24 -10.80
C GLY A 177 18.82 3.37 -11.35
N LEU A 178 20.12 3.33 -11.05
CA LEU A 178 21.11 4.26 -11.57
C LEU A 178 21.77 3.66 -12.83
N GLU A 179 22.29 4.53 -13.70
CA GLU A 179 23.01 4.12 -14.91
C GLU A 179 24.32 4.93 -15.00
N GLU A 180 25.45 4.30 -14.67
CA GLU A 180 26.79 4.90 -14.61
C GLU A 180 27.14 5.61 -15.92
N GLU A 181 26.79 4.99 -17.05
CA GLU A 181 27.04 5.51 -18.39
C GLU A 181 26.48 6.91 -18.59
N ARG A 182 25.32 7.23 -17.99
CA ARG A 182 24.71 8.57 -18.10
C ARG A 182 25.54 9.62 -17.41
N PHE A 183 26.11 9.30 -16.25
CA PHE A 183 26.96 10.20 -15.50
C PHE A 183 28.31 10.39 -16.20
N THR A 184 28.88 9.31 -16.74
CA THR A 184 30.12 9.36 -17.53
C THR A 184 29.94 10.21 -18.79
N ALA A 185 28.85 10.01 -19.54
CA ALA A 185 28.51 10.82 -20.71
C ALA A 185 28.31 12.30 -20.35
N PHE A 186 27.69 12.58 -19.20
CA PHE A 186 27.52 13.95 -18.72
C PHE A 186 28.87 14.62 -18.39
N ARG A 187 29.77 13.93 -17.69
CA ARG A 187 31.11 14.45 -17.38
C ARG A 187 31.92 14.72 -18.65
N ALA A 188 31.91 13.78 -19.60
CA ALA A 188 32.58 13.95 -20.90
C ALA A 188 32.03 15.18 -21.65
N LYS A 189 30.71 15.37 -21.66
CA LYS A 189 30.08 16.54 -22.29
C LYS A 189 30.43 17.85 -21.57
N ALA A 190 30.50 17.84 -20.24
CA ALA A 190 30.88 19.02 -19.46
C ALA A 190 32.35 19.42 -19.69
N GLN A 191 33.25 18.43 -19.83
CA GLN A 191 34.65 18.66 -20.19
C GLN A 191 34.76 19.27 -21.59
N GLN A 192 34.06 18.71 -22.58
CA GLN A 192 34.04 19.26 -23.95
C GLN A 192 33.60 20.74 -23.99
N LEU A 193 32.60 21.12 -23.18
CA LEU A 193 32.16 22.52 -23.09
C LEU A 193 33.18 23.43 -22.40
N THR A 194 33.97 22.88 -21.47
CA THR A 194 35.05 23.62 -20.82
C THR A 194 36.21 23.85 -21.79
N ASP A 195 36.54 22.84 -22.61
CA ASP A 195 37.60 22.90 -23.60
C ASP A 195 37.26 23.81 -24.80
N GLN A 196 35.98 23.94 -25.15
CA GLN A 196 35.53 24.87 -26.19
C GLN A 196 35.66 26.35 -25.78
N GLY A 197 35.99 26.63 -24.52
CA GLY A 197 36.02 27.98 -23.97
C GLY A 197 34.62 28.60 -23.87
N PRO A 198 34.47 29.71 -23.13
CA PRO A 198 33.22 30.47 -23.17
C PRO A 198 32.95 30.84 -24.64
N PRO A 199 31.73 30.60 -25.17
CA PRO A 199 31.41 31.05 -26.52
C PRO A 199 31.76 32.53 -26.58
N ALA A 200 32.70 32.89 -27.46
CA ALA A 200 33.19 34.25 -27.61
C ALA A 200 31.97 35.16 -27.67
N GLY A 201 31.78 35.97 -26.63
CA GLY A 201 30.51 36.63 -26.39
C GLY A 201 30.08 37.36 -27.65
N GLU A 202 29.09 36.81 -28.34
CA GLU A 202 28.31 37.55 -29.32
C GLU A 202 27.75 38.72 -28.52
N LYS A 203 28.39 39.87 -28.71
CA LYS A 203 27.92 41.14 -28.19
C LYS A 203 26.49 41.23 -28.68
N ARG A 204 25.53 41.01 -27.76
CA ARG A 204 24.14 41.41 -27.95
C ARG A 204 24.18 42.91 -28.10
N ASP A 205 24.43 43.37 -29.33
CA ASP A 205 24.22 44.73 -29.73
C ASP A 205 22.77 45.03 -29.41
N ARG A 206 22.61 45.80 -28.34
CA ARG A 206 21.35 46.42 -27.99
C ARG A 206 20.88 47.17 -29.23
N LEU A 207 19.81 46.68 -29.85
CA LEU A 207 18.91 47.49 -30.65
C LEU A 207 18.32 48.59 -29.76
N VAL A 208 19.10 49.65 -29.54
CA VAL A 208 18.60 50.98 -29.23
C VAL A 208 18.34 51.63 -30.57
N THR A 209 17.15 51.40 -31.13
CA THR A 209 16.58 52.29 -32.14
C THR A 209 15.41 52.99 -31.49
N SER A 210 15.71 54.19 -31.02
CA SER A 210 14.76 55.25 -30.69
C SER A 210 13.93 55.63 -31.92
N LEU A 211 12.60 55.54 -31.82
CA LEU A 211 11.71 56.46 -32.52
C LEU A 211 10.73 57.06 -31.52
N SER A 212 10.95 58.35 -31.34
CA SER A 212 10.21 59.33 -30.56
C SER A 212 8.84 59.61 -31.17
N GLY A 213 7.81 59.71 -30.32
CA GLY A 213 6.51 60.30 -30.63
C GLY A 213 5.44 59.87 -29.63
N GLY A 214 5.12 60.73 -28.64
CA GLY A 214 4.11 60.51 -27.58
C GLY A 214 2.64 60.46 -28.07
N PRO A 215 1.60 60.54 -27.20
CA PRO A 215 1.61 60.99 -25.79
C PRO A 215 0.98 60.00 -24.76
N GLN A 216 1.35 60.19 -23.48
CA GLN A 216 0.64 59.78 -22.26
C GLN A 216 -0.70 60.56 -22.10
N PRO A 217 -1.56 60.30 -21.09
CA PRO A 217 -1.90 59.07 -20.37
C PRO A 217 -3.43 58.88 -20.20
N THR A 218 -3.93 57.65 -20.00
CA THR A 218 -5.11 57.45 -19.15
C THR A 218 -4.90 56.28 -18.21
N ALA A 219 -5.05 56.60 -16.94
CA ALA A 219 -5.01 55.72 -15.82
C ALA A 219 -6.12 54.66 -15.92
N ALA A 220 -5.73 53.39 -15.85
CA ALA A 220 -6.60 52.31 -15.41
C ALA A 220 -5.81 51.47 -14.43
N GLN A 221 -5.99 51.80 -13.16
CA GLN A 221 -5.70 50.92 -12.04
C GLN A 221 -6.32 49.55 -12.32
N GLY A 222 -5.50 48.52 -12.32
CA GLY A 222 -5.93 47.15 -12.60
C GLY A 222 -4.88 46.18 -12.11
N SER A 223 -4.59 46.22 -10.82
CA SER A 223 -3.83 45.17 -10.14
C SER A 223 -4.54 43.83 -10.41
N PRO A 224 -3.90 42.82 -11.02
CA PRO A 224 -4.39 41.46 -10.92
C PRO A 224 -4.08 40.97 -9.51
N THR A 225 -4.94 41.36 -8.57
CA THR A 225 -5.08 40.69 -7.28
C THR A 225 -5.52 39.27 -7.62
N VAL A 226 -4.57 38.36 -7.65
CA VAL A 226 -4.83 36.93 -7.66
C VAL A 226 -5.74 36.66 -6.45
N PRO A 227 -6.94 36.08 -6.62
CA PRO A 227 -7.77 35.72 -5.49
C PRO A 227 -7.05 34.61 -4.75
N PHE A 228 -6.41 35.00 -3.65
CA PHE A 228 -6.00 34.11 -2.58
C PHE A 228 -7.27 33.39 -2.13
N SER A 229 -7.46 32.16 -2.62
CA SER A 229 -8.51 31.28 -2.14
C SER A 229 -8.21 31.04 -0.67
N GLN A 230 -8.88 31.81 0.18
CA GLN A 230 -9.01 31.56 1.59
C GLN A 230 -9.59 30.15 1.71
N THR A 231 -8.72 29.20 2.02
CA THR A 231 -9.15 27.98 2.68
C THR A 231 -9.85 28.43 3.96
N PRO A 232 -11.10 28.02 4.23
CA PRO A 232 -11.68 28.26 5.53
C PRO A 232 -10.80 27.52 6.54
N SER A 233 -10.10 28.31 7.36
CA SER A 233 -9.47 27.85 8.59
C SER A 233 -10.58 27.25 9.45
N ARG A 234 -10.78 25.94 9.29
CA ARG A 234 -11.65 25.14 10.14
C ARG A 234 -10.95 25.06 11.49
N ALA A 235 -11.25 26.05 12.33
CA ALA A 235 -10.97 25.96 13.75
C ALA A 235 -11.51 24.61 14.27
N PRO A 236 -10.74 23.87 15.09
CA PRO A 236 -11.27 22.68 15.74
C PRO A 236 -12.50 23.09 16.56
N PRO A 237 -13.57 22.28 16.58
CA PRO A 237 -14.71 22.57 17.43
C PRO A 237 -14.22 22.66 18.88
N ARG A 238 -14.36 23.86 19.46
CA ARG A 238 -14.15 24.10 20.89
C ARG A 238 -15.12 23.22 21.65
N ALA A 239 -14.61 22.19 22.32
CA ALA A 239 -15.39 21.37 23.23
C ALA A 239 -16.00 22.28 24.29
N GLN A 240 -17.32 22.44 24.25
CA GLN A 240 -18.06 23.06 25.35
C GLN A 240 -18.15 22.00 26.45
N PHE A 241 -17.37 22.19 27.52
CA PHE A 241 -17.55 21.47 28.77
C PHE A 241 -18.59 22.22 29.60
N THR A 242 -19.61 21.51 30.05
CA THR A 242 -20.41 21.94 31.20
C THR A 242 -19.53 21.86 32.46
N SER A 243 -19.90 22.57 33.54
CA SER A 243 -19.14 22.63 34.79
C SER A 243 -18.87 21.28 35.46
N ASP A 244 -19.50 20.20 34.98
CA ASP A 244 -19.43 18.85 35.56
C ASP A 244 -18.67 17.83 34.69
N GLY A 245 -17.93 18.28 33.66
CA GLY A 245 -16.89 17.45 33.03
C GLY A 245 -17.34 16.32 32.10
N THR A 246 -18.62 16.23 31.71
CA THR A 246 -19.13 15.16 30.82
C THR A 246 -19.29 15.62 29.35
N PRO A 247 -18.84 14.84 28.35
CA PRO A 247 -18.96 15.23 26.94
C PRO A 247 -20.39 15.05 26.40
N THR A 248 -20.93 16.10 25.77
CA THR A 248 -22.26 16.11 25.13
C THR A 248 -22.17 15.63 23.67
N VAL A 249 -22.89 14.55 23.31
CA VAL A 249 -22.99 14.05 21.94
C VAL A 249 -24.14 14.77 21.22
N PRO A 250 -23.92 15.44 20.08
CA PRO A 250 -25.00 16.01 19.30
C PRO A 250 -25.79 14.91 18.57
N SER A 251 -27.08 14.79 18.90
CA SER A 251 -28.03 13.94 18.19
C SER A 251 -28.55 14.69 16.96
N GLY A 252 -28.26 14.17 15.76
CA GLY A 252 -28.64 14.80 14.51
C GLY A 252 -28.83 13.78 13.38
N GLY A 253 -30.10 13.54 13.04
CA GLY A 253 -30.65 13.28 11.70
C GLY A 253 -29.99 12.24 10.79
N SER A 254 -30.65 11.08 10.64
CA SER A 254 -30.40 10.11 9.57
C SER A 254 -30.81 10.64 8.19
N PRO A 255 -29.95 10.58 7.15
CA PRO A 255 -30.39 10.62 5.77
C PRO A 255 -30.52 9.20 5.20
N THR A 256 -31.74 8.86 4.80
CA THR A 256 -32.05 7.68 3.97
C THR A 256 -31.51 7.92 2.56
N VAL A 257 -30.67 7.01 2.06
CA VAL A 257 -30.20 6.99 0.66
C VAL A 257 -30.56 5.63 0.05
N PRO A 258 -31.18 5.57 -1.14
CA PRO A 258 -31.52 4.30 -1.77
C PRO A 258 -30.30 3.67 -2.43
N PHE A 259 -30.03 2.40 -2.08
CA PHE A 259 -28.94 1.59 -2.59
C PHE A 259 -29.46 0.71 -3.74
N THR A 260 -29.11 1.06 -4.97
CA THR A 260 -29.21 0.16 -6.13
C THR A 260 -27.92 0.25 -6.90
N GLU A 261 -27.00 -0.70 -6.69
CA GLU A 261 -25.94 -0.98 -7.65
C GLU A 261 -25.48 -2.45 -7.52
N THR A 262 -25.70 -3.16 -8.62
CA THR A 262 -25.22 -4.51 -8.91
C THR A 262 -23.69 -4.58 -8.89
N PRO A 263 -23.07 -5.59 -8.24
CA PRO A 263 -21.63 -5.74 -8.25
C PRO A 263 -21.16 -6.38 -9.57
N THR A 264 -20.56 -5.58 -10.44
CA THR A 264 -19.77 -6.09 -11.57
C THR A 264 -18.47 -6.69 -11.01
N ARG A 265 -18.40 -8.02 -11.07
CA ARG A 265 -17.24 -8.86 -10.72
C ARG A 265 -16.03 -8.47 -11.59
N VAL A 266 -15.15 -7.62 -11.06
CA VAL A 266 -13.84 -7.34 -11.67
C VAL A 266 -12.94 -8.54 -11.43
N ASN A 267 -12.49 -9.16 -12.52
CA ASN A 267 -11.63 -10.34 -12.52
C ASN A 267 -10.16 -9.93 -12.24
N PRO A 268 -9.54 -10.36 -11.12
CA PRO A 268 -8.17 -9.95 -10.75
C PRO A 268 -7.08 -10.59 -11.63
N GLU A 269 -7.40 -11.55 -12.50
CA GLU A 269 -6.41 -12.28 -13.32
C GLU A 269 -5.79 -11.48 -14.48
N ARG A 270 -6.23 -10.24 -14.74
CA ARG A 270 -5.74 -9.44 -15.88
C ARG A 270 -4.64 -8.41 -15.59
N LEU A 271 -4.18 -8.28 -14.33
CA LEU A 271 -3.12 -7.32 -13.97
C LEU A 271 -1.76 -7.96 -13.66
N LEU A 272 -1.63 -9.29 -13.75
CA LEU A 272 -0.39 -10.01 -13.44
C LEU A 272 0.48 -10.35 -14.66
N THR A 273 0.12 -9.93 -15.88
CA THR A 273 0.80 -10.39 -17.11
C THR A 273 1.90 -9.45 -17.64
N ILE A 274 2.31 -8.38 -16.94
CA ILE A 274 3.26 -7.39 -17.50
C ILE A 274 4.66 -7.41 -16.81
N LEU A 275 4.89 -8.22 -15.77
CA LEU A 275 6.16 -8.15 -15.01
C LEU A 275 6.92 -9.48 -14.83
N THR A 276 6.75 -10.43 -15.76
CA THR A 276 7.64 -11.59 -15.84
C THR A 276 8.69 -11.38 -16.94
N PRO A 277 9.99 -11.29 -16.63
CA PRO A 277 11.03 -11.35 -17.66
C PRO A 277 11.03 -12.72 -18.34
N PRO A 278 11.28 -12.80 -19.67
CA PRO A 278 11.31 -14.07 -20.38
C PRO A 278 12.45 -14.96 -19.87
N ARG A 279 12.13 -16.22 -19.51
CA ARG A 279 13.13 -17.27 -19.23
C ARG A 279 14.04 -17.47 -20.46
N PRO A 280 15.36 -17.62 -20.29
CA PRO A 280 16.23 -18.01 -21.39
C PRO A 280 15.84 -19.41 -21.89
N ARG A 281 15.67 -19.52 -23.21
CA ARG A 281 15.49 -20.78 -23.93
C ARG A 281 16.70 -21.68 -23.66
N SER A 282 16.48 -22.76 -22.91
CA SER A 282 17.40 -23.90 -22.87
C SER A 282 17.40 -24.56 -24.24
N THR A 283 18.42 -24.26 -25.05
CA THR A 283 18.75 -25.03 -26.24
C THR A 283 19.33 -26.37 -25.81
N ILE A 284 18.50 -27.40 -25.81
CA ILE A 284 18.94 -28.80 -25.80
C ILE A 284 19.43 -29.09 -27.22
N PRO A 285 20.70 -29.48 -27.45
CA PRO A 285 21.10 -29.99 -28.75
C PRO A 285 20.57 -31.43 -28.88
N ASP A 286 19.74 -31.65 -29.89
CA ASP A 286 19.42 -32.98 -30.42
C ASP A 286 20.72 -33.59 -30.96
N SER A 287 21.32 -34.49 -30.20
CA SER A 287 22.37 -35.37 -30.70
C SER A 287 21.72 -36.55 -31.42
N GLU A 288 21.95 -36.54 -32.73
CA GLU A 288 21.51 -37.48 -33.74
C GLU A 288 21.82 -38.94 -33.41
N ALA A 289 20.84 -39.80 -33.72
CA ALA A 289 21.03 -41.22 -33.87
C ALA A 289 21.77 -41.48 -35.19
N GLU A 290 22.99 -42.00 -35.12
CA GLU A 290 23.68 -42.57 -36.28
C GLU A 290 23.87 -44.08 -36.08
N THR A 291 23.24 -44.82 -36.98
CA THR A 291 23.40 -46.25 -37.23
C THR A 291 24.76 -46.56 -37.87
N ALA A 292 25.45 -47.63 -37.44
CA ALA A 292 26.11 -48.58 -38.35
C ALA A 292 26.82 -49.73 -37.61
N SER A 293 26.66 -50.93 -38.17
CA SER A 293 27.50 -52.13 -38.15
C SER A 293 28.83 -52.07 -37.37
N SER A 294 29.08 -53.04 -36.49
CA SER A 294 29.62 -54.36 -36.85
C SER A 294 29.67 -55.29 -35.63
#